data_AF-A0A8T4SJ55-F1
#
_entry.id   AF-A0A8T4SJ55-F1
#
_cell.length_a   1.000
_cell.length_b   1.000
_cell.length_c   1.000
_cell.angle_alpha   90.00
_cell.angle_beta   90.00
_cell.angle_gamma   90.00
#
_symmetry.space_group_name_H-M   'P 1'
#
loop_
_entity.id
_entity.type
_entity.pdbx_description
1 polymer ?
#
loop_
_entity_poly.entity_id
_entity_poly.type
_entity_poly.pdbx_seq_one_letter_code
_entity_poly.pdbx_strand_id
1 'polypeptide(L)'
;MARVKSFSQDSAKALWRQEIVRFVRENLTPKEIQRARVLCLPGREMREVFEVYDQLGVRREHIVGLERSQEEYAELARLNDSLEHRIVPVHASIADFARTCPPSTAFDIVSLDYTGYWDEAKYRDLESLALSNLFGYKPILITNFQKGRENIRAKSDLSLSELVKRNRNWMNYATPNELFEFVNKNEVIFDPNSISEPEDLNTAREFAVQNDPISVMTMGTGFWNIPLFKNQILPHILEQMPEAQRKEFLIILDRLDEAVGIDKYLIGKELFFNHDPTSLKLFTYLLTRAGKFYHPKAHEALQYTSDSNTTMISDFYAFSRTQFVQPRSININLNPREINGNLTCVVSSRGNFKRFLDWIDQEIKEVACKTAQILDPIPLERRVLGQPPLHQKRFSDNYQKPKIDRESVYASIKSGMPDLEIMETYHLSKPQLAGCKAAFKRRNSSNERKEEKRYLPKLDLDDERVALELLVEGQNAGEVSSLFTDEQGNPVYTPQKFAAIKSSLRRNGSSPPGFSAIRKIVLERDGYRCQYDHCPVTDEENRTISNHGLHVHHIDYNPNNNNPTNLVSLCTSHHAMTNLACYSPEMQKRFQERAPSIV
;
A
#
# COMPACT_ATOMS: atom_id res chain seq x y z
N MET A 1 6.35 12.50 19.71
CA MET A 1 6.56 12.38 18.25
C MET A 1 7.96 12.89 17.91
N ALA A 2 8.73 12.17 17.10
CA ALA A 2 10.03 12.66 16.65
C ALA A 2 9.81 13.84 15.70
N ARG A 3 10.47 14.99 15.93
CA ARG A 3 10.44 16.14 15.02
C ARG A 3 10.91 15.66 13.64
N VAL A 4 10.03 15.70 12.64
CA VAL A 4 10.39 15.43 11.24
C VAL A 4 11.48 16.43 10.87
N LYS A 5 12.67 15.93 10.52
CA LYS A 5 13.79 16.80 10.08
C LYS A 5 13.33 17.52 8.81
N SER A 6 13.45 18.85 8.81
CA SER A 6 13.24 19.64 7.59
C SER A 6 14.31 19.26 6.56
N PHE A 7 13.89 19.05 5.31
CA PHE A 7 14.77 18.82 4.15
C PHE A 7 15.18 20.14 3.47
N SER A 8 14.89 21.30 4.07
CA SER A 8 15.11 22.61 3.46
C SER A 8 16.57 22.90 3.12
N GLN A 9 17.50 22.29 3.85
CA GLN A 9 18.94 22.46 3.68
C GLN A 9 19.61 21.25 3.02
N ASP A 10 18.82 20.27 2.56
CA ASP A 10 19.33 19.03 2.01
C ASP A 10 19.97 19.26 0.64
N SER A 11 21.31 19.21 0.62
CA SER A 11 22.11 19.49 -0.57
C SER A 11 21.83 18.52 -1.72
N ALA A 12 21.60 17.25 -1.40
CA ALA A 12 21.31 16.22 -2.39
C ALA A 12 19.91 16.39 -2.99
N LYS A 13 18.90 16.76 -2.17
CA LYS A 13 17.57 17.10 -2.68
C LYS A 13 17.58 18.38 -3.52
N ALA A 14 18.44 19.36 -3.23
CA ALA A 14 18.60 20.54 -4.08
C ALA A 14 19.14 20.17 -5.47
N LEU A 15 20.15 19.29 -5.55
CA LEU A 15 20.65 18.75 -6.82
C LEU A 15 19.57 17.96 -7.56
N TRP A 16 18.80 17.13 -6.86
CA TRP A 16 17.67 16.40 -7.45
C TRP A 16 16.63 17.35 -8.08
N ARG A 17 16.28 18.46 -7.43
CA ARG A 17 15.38 19.48 -7.99
C ARG A 17 15.96 20.16 -9.24
N GLN A 18 17.28 20.43 -9.26
CA GLN A 18 17.94 20.95 -10.46
C GLN A 18 17.88 19.97 -11.63
N GLU A 19 18.00 18.67 -11.36
CA GLU A 19 17.86 17.63 -12.37
C GLU A 19 16.43 17.55 -12.92
N ILE A 20 15.41 17.79 -12.11
CA ILE A 20 14.02 17.94 -12.61
C ILE A 20 13.93 19.13 -13.60
N VAL A 21 14.46 20.30 -13.23
CA VAL A 21 14.44 21.49 -14.10
C VAL A 21 15.13 21.20 -15.44
N ARG A 22 16.29 20.53 -15.41
CA ARG A 22 17.02 20.13 -16.62
C ARG A 22 16.17 19.18 -17.46
N PHE A 23 15.70 18.08 -16.88
CA PHE A 23 14.95 17.04 -17.59
C PHE A 23 13.68 17.60 -18.23
N VAL A 24 12.95 18.49 -17.54
CA VAL A 24 11.76 19.15 -18.10
C VAL A 24 12.10 20.04 -19.29
N ARG A 25 13.19 20.82 -19.22
CA ARG A 25 13.63 21.69 -20.33
C ARG A 25 14.12 20.92 -21.55
N GLU A 26 14.67 19.72 -21.35
CA GLU A 26 15.09 18.85 -22.44
C GLU A 26 13.91 18.20 -23.17
N ASN A 27 12.77 18.02 -22.50
CA ASN A 27 11.63 17.27 -23.01
C ASN A 27 10.40 18.13 -23.37
N LEU A 28 10.33 19.38 -22.91
CA LEU A 28 9.27 20.34 -23.24
C LEU A 28 9.85 21.66 -23.75
N THR A 29 9.20 22.24 -24.75
CA THR A 29 9.54 23.58 -25.25
C THR A 29 9.16 24.66 -24.24
N PRO A 30 9.79 25.86 -24.27
CA PRO A 30 9.42 26.96 -23.37
C PRO A 30 7.92 27.32 -23.40
N LYS A 31 7.30 27.25 -24.58
CA LYS A 31 5.85 27.50 -24.75
C LYS A 31 4.99 26.39 -24.16
N GLU A 32 5.42 25.14 -24.24
CA GLU A 32 4.75 24.02 -23.56
C GLU A 32 4.87 24.18 -22.04
N ILE A 33 6.05 24.50 -21.51
CA ILE A 33 6.29 24.72 -20.07
C ILE A 33 5.42 25.86 -19.50
N GLN A 34 5.35 27.00 -20.18
CA GLN A 34 4.53 28.14 -19.72
C GLN A 34 3.04 27.79 -19.62
N ARG A 35 2.57 26.84 -20.43
CA ARG A 35 1.18 26.37 -20.46
C ARG A 35 0.95 25.10 -19.66
N ALA A 36 2.02 24.47 -19.19
CA ALA A 36 1.97 23.18 -18.52
C ALA A 36 1.07 23.26 -17.29
N ARG A 37 0.29 22.20 -17.07
CA ARG A 37 -0.39 21.95 -15.80
C ARG A 37 0.41 20.94 -14.99
N VAL A 38 0.58 21.23 -13.71
CA VAL A 38 1.42 20.43 -12.81
C VAL A 38 0.55 19.81 -11.71
N LEU A 39 0.74 18.52 -11.47
CA LEU A 39 0.26 17.83 -10.27
C LEU A 39 1.49 17.44 -9.44
N CYS A 40 1.58 17.86 -8.18
CA CYS A 40 2.72 17.50 -7.33
C CYS A 40 2.34 17.22 -5.88
N LEU A 41 3.31 16.67 -5.13
CA LEU A 41 3.29 16.51 -3.68
C LEU A 41 4.24 17.54 -3.04
N PRO A 42 3.87 18.83 -2.95
CA PRO A 42 4.81 19.91 -2.65
C PRO A 42 5.35 19.89 -1.20
N GLY A 43 4.67 19.17 -0.31
CA GLY A 43 4.86 19.21 1.14
C GLY A 43 4.61 20.60 1.74
N ARG A 44 4.66 20.69 3.07
CA ARG A 44 4.39 21.94 3.82
C ARG A 44 5.34 23.12 3.51
N GLU A 45 6.52 22.85 2.94
CA GLU A 45 7.51 23.88 2.60
C GLU A 45 7.45 24.37 1.15
N MET A 46 6.66 23.73 0.28
CA MET A 46 6.51 24.08 -1.14
C MET A 46 7.83 24.20 -1.93
N ARG A 47 8.86 23.44 -1.54
CA ARG A 47 10.21 23.56 -2.11
C ARG A 47 10.25 23.29 -3.61
N GLU A 48 9.51 22.29 -4.09
CA GLU A 48 9.40 22.03 -5.52
C GLU A 48 8.75 23.22 -6.27
N VAL A 49 7.76 23.89 -5.67
CA VAL A 49 7.14 25.07 -6.29
C VAL A 49 8.16 26.17 -6.53
N PHE A 50 8.93 26.53 -5.50
CA PHE A 50 9.88 27.63 -5.59
C PHE A 50 11.16 27.29 -6.34
N GLU A 51 11.67 26.07 -6.18
CA GLU A 51 12.99 25.69 -6.70
C GLU A 51 12.92 24.95 -8.04
N VAL A 52 11.74 24.47 -8.46
CA VAL A 52 11.53 23.78 -9.74
C VAL A 52 10.57 24.56 -10.63
N TYR A 53 9.31 24.68 -10.23
CA TYR A 53 8.26 25.16 -11.13
C TYR A 53 8.35 26.66 -11.42
N ASP A 54 8.68 27.48 -10.42
CA ASP A 54 8.94 28.91 -10.62
C ASP A 54 10.15 29.13 -11.56
N GLN A 55 11.22 28.33 -11.43
CA GLN A 55 12.40 28.40 -12.31
C GLN A 55 12.11 27.96 -13.74
N LEU A 56 11.15 27.06 -13.92
CA LEU A 56 10.65 26.64 -15.23
C LEU A 56 9.73 27.70 -15.85
N GLY A 57 9.23 28.67 -15.07
CA GLY A 57 8.25 29.65 -15.53
C GLY A 57 6.84 29.07 -15.66
N VAL A 58 6.54 28.00 -14.93
CA VAL A 58 5.18 27.46 -14.82
C VAL A 58 4.34 28.44 -14.01
N ARG A 59 3.15 28.76 -14.51
CA ARG A 59 2.23 29.65 -13.80
C ARG A 59 1.69 28.97 -12.55
N ARG A 60 1.75 29.62 -11.40
CA ARG A 60 1.36 28.99 -10.13
C ARG A 60 -0.11 28.56 -10.11
N GLU A 61 -0.99 29.30 -10.77
CA GLU A 61 -2.41 28.91 -10.91
C GLU A 61 -2.63 27.61 -11.70
N HIS A 62 -1.60 27.09 -12.37
CA HIS A 62 -1.62 25.80 -13.06
C HIS A 62 -1.05 24.64 -12.22
N ILE A 63 -0.57 24.91 -11.01
CA ILE A 63 0.02 23.92 -10.12
C ILE A 63 -1.04 23.45 -9.13
N VAL A 64 -1.33 22.16 -9.13
CA VAL A 64 -2.18 21.49 -8.14
C VAL A 64 -1.27 20.74 -7.18
N GLY A 65 -1.28 21.15 -5.91
CA GLY A 65 -0.49 20.53 -4.86
C GLY A 65 -1.37 19.66 -3.97
N LEU A 66 -1.11 18.36 -3.91
CA LEU A 66 -1.84 17.45 -3.02
C LEU A 66 -1.12 17.28 -1.69
N GLU A 67 -1.87 17.28 -0.60
CA GLU A 67 -1.39 16.91 0.73
C GLU A 67 -2.46 16.09 1.44
N ARG A 68 -2.09 14.96 2.03
CA ARG A 68 -3.03 14.04 2.70
C ARG A 68 -3.14 14.36 4.20
N SER A 69 -2.04 14.77 4.83
CA SER A 69 -2.00 15.11 6.24
C SER A 69 -2.72 16.44 6.47
N GLN A 70 -3.75 16.45 7.33
CA GLN A 70 -4.47 17.69 7.64
C GLN A 70 -3.55 18.78 8.22
N GLU A 71 -2.56 18.39 9.03
CA GLU A 71 -1.59 19.30 9.64
C GLU A 71 -0.67 19.90 8.58
N GLU A 72 -0.09 19.08 7.71
CA GLU A 72 0.80 19.55 6.64
C GLU A 72 0.02 20.36 5.59
N TYR A 73 -1.24 19.98 5.32
CA TYR A 73 -2.13 20.73 4.43
C TYR A 73 -2.43 22.12 4.98
N ALA A 74 -2.69 22.25 6.29
CA ALA A 74 -2.91 23.55 6.92
C ALA A 74 -1.66 24.45 6.83
N GLU A 75 -0.47 23.88 7.00
CA GLU A 75 0.80 24.60 6.82
C GLU A 75 1.00 25.01 5.35
N LEU A 76 0.76 24.10 4.40
CA LEU A 76 0.79 24.34 2.96
C LEU A 76 -0.18 25.46 2.55
N ALA A 77 -1.43 25.40 3.01
CA ALA A 77 -2.47 26.38 2.71
C ALA A 77 -2.10 27.77 3.28
N ARG A 78 -1.60 27.83 4.52
CA ARG A 78 -1.13 29.07 5.15
C ARG A 78 0.04 29.69 4.38
N LEU A 79 0.99 28.88 3.94
CA LEU A 79 2.11 29.36 3.12
C LEU A 79 1.60 29.85 1.76
N ASN A 80 0.70 29.10 1.12
CA ASN A 80 0.08 29.46 -0.16
C ASN A 80 -0.69 30.79 -0.09
N ASP A 81 -1.42 31.05 1.01
CA ASP A 81 -2.17 32.30 1.20
C ASP A 81 -1.28 33.55 1.28
N SER A 82 -0.01 33.37 1.68
CA SER A 82 0.98 34.45 1.75
C SER A 82 1.63 34.79 0.40
N LEU A 83 1.38 34.00 -0.65
CA LEU A 83 1.93 34.22 -1.98
C LEU A 83 1.08 35.21 -2.79
N GLU A 84 1.74 36.08 -3.56
CA GLU A 84 1.09 36.98 -4.52
C GLU A 84 0.33 36.18 -5.61
N HIS A 85 0.99 35.17 -6.16
CA HIS A 85 0.39 34.17 -7.04
C HIS A 85 0.35 32.82 -6.32
N ARG A 86 -0.86 32.25 -6.25
CA ARG A 86 -1.17 31.06 -5.46
C ARG A 86 -1.21 29.81 -6.35
N ILE A 87 -0.84 28.68 -5.77
CA ILE A 87 -1.15 27.35 -6.32
C ILE A 87 -2.57 26.92 -5.91
N VAL A 88 -3.02 25.77 -6.41
CA VAL A 88 -4.28 25.12 -6.00
C VAL A 88 -3.97 23.98 -5.02
N PRO A 89 -3.95 24.23 -3.69
CA PRO A 89 -3.73 23.18 -2.70
C PRO A 89 -5.01 22.35 -2.53
N VAL A 90 -4.88 21.02 -2.51
CA VAL A 90 -6.00 20.10 -2.32
C VAL A 90 -5.68 19.14 -1.17
N HIS A 91 -6.58 19.07 -0.19
CA HIS A 91 -6.50 18.09 0.89
C HIS A 91 -7.10 16.76 0.43
N ALA A 92 -6.28 15.91 -0.17
CA ALA A 92 -6.70 14.61 -0.70
C ALA A 92 -5.51 13.66 -0.86
N SER A 93 -5.78 12.36 -0.85
CA SER A 93 -4.84 11.38 -1.42
C SER A 93 -4.85 11.48 -2.94
N ILE A 94 -3.84 10.90 -3.62
CA ILE A 94 -3.79 10.86 -5.08
C ILE A 94 -4.99 10.08 -5.62
N ALA A 95 -5.32 8.91 -5.04
CA ALA A 95 -6.48 8.13 -5.45
C ALA A 95 -7.83 8.89 -5.28
N ASP A 96 -8.02 9.60 -4.17
CA ASP A 96 -9.24 10.41 -3.96
C ASP A 96 -9.33 11.57 -4.94
N PHE A 97 -8.20 12.24 -5.18
CA PHE A 97 -8.10 13.30 -6.17
C PHE A 97 -8.41 12.77 -7.57
N ALA A 98 -7.85 11.61 -7.95
CA ALA A 98 -8.05 11.03 -9.26
C ALA A 98 -9.53 10.75 -9.56
N ARG A 99 -10.28 10.22 -8.59
CA ARG A 99 -11.72 9.96 -8.70
C ARG A 99 -12.57 11.23 -8.84
N THR A 100 -12.18 12.29 -8.13
CA THR A 100 -12.99 13.52 -8.03
C THR A 100 -12.58 14.57 -9.06
N CYS A 101 -11.40 14.44 -9.66
CA CYS A 101 -10.88 15.38 -10.65
C CYS A 101 -11.68 15.27 -11.97
N PRO A 102 -12.13 16.40 -12.55
CA PRO A 102 -12.86 16.36 -13.82
C PRO A 102 -12.04 15.66 -14.92
N PRO A 103 -12.63 14.74 -15.71
CA PRO A 103 -11.91 14.02 -16.79
C PRO A 103 -11.31 14.91 -17.88
N SER A 104 -11.75 16.18 -17.97
CA SER A 104 -11.20 17.19 -18.87
C SER A 104 -9.88 17.79 -18.36
N THR A 105 -9.52 17.54 -17.10
CA THR A 105 -8.24 17.95 -16.53
C THR A 105 -7.15 16.97 -16.96
N ALA A 106 -6.04 17.53 -17.45
CA ALA A 106 -4.85 16.78 -17.79
C ALA A 106 -3.62 17.56 -17.32
N PHE A 107 -2.62 16.84 -16.82
CA PHE A 107 -1.38 17.35 -16.28
C PHE A 107 -0.22 16.97 -17.20
N ASP A 108 0.56 17.97 -17.58
CA ASP A 108 1.74 17.81 -18.42
C ASP A 108 2.96 17.42 -17.59
N ILE A 109 2.95 17.73 -16.29
CA ILE A 109 3.99 17.31 -15.34
C ILE A 109 3.30 16.73 -14.10
N VAL A 110 3.70 15.53 -13.71
CA VAL A 110 3.25 14.86 -12.49
C VAL A 110 4.49 14.51 -11.66
N SER A 111 4.68 15.14 -10.50
CA SER A 111 5.81 14.87 -9.59
C SER A 111 5.34 14.26 -8.28
N LEU A 112 5.73 13.01 -8.04
CA LEU A 112 5.33 12.22 -6.88
C LEU A 112 6.53 12.03 -5.95
N ASP A 113 6.80 13.03 -5.11
CA ASP A 113 7.87 13.01 -4.09
C ASP A 113 7.46 12.23 -2.83
N TYR A 114 7.37 10.90 -2.95
CA TYR A 114 6.92 10.07 -1.83
C TYR A 114 7.92 10.02 -0.68
N THR A 115 7.39 10.13 0.54
CA THR A 115 8.15 9.89 1.78
C THR A 115 8.08 8.41 2.17
N GLY A 116 8.71 7.52 1.41
CA GLY A 116 8.76 6.09 1.73
C GLY A 116 9.24 5.20 0.58
N TYR A 117 9.32 3.89 0.84
CA TYR A 117 9.64 2.89 -0.18
C TYR A 117 8.45 2.64 -1.12
N TRP A 118 8.73 2.03 -2.27
CA TRP A 118 7.71 1.55 -3.22
C TRP A 118 6.85 0.43 -2.62
N ASP A 119 5.53 0.56 -2.71
CA ASP A 119 4.55 -0.41 -2.21
C ASP A 119 3.27 -0.38 -3.06
N GLU A 120 2.35 -1.29 -2.76
CA GLU A 120 1.05 -1.39 -3.45
C GLU A 120 0.29 -0.05 -3.46
N ALA A 121 0.31 0.73 -2.39
CA ALA A 121 -0.40 2.01 -2.33
C ALA A 121 0.10 3.00 -3.40
N LYS A 122 1.43 3.09 -3.58
CA LYS A 122 2.04 4.00 -4.58
C LYS A 122 1.82 3.51 -6.01
N TYR A 123 1.76 2.18 -6.20
CA TYR A 123 1.30 1.59 -7.45
C TYR A 123 -0.15 2.01 -7.76
N ARG A 124 -1.06 1.90 -6.79
CA ARG A 124 -2.47 2.28 -6.93
C ARG A 124 -2.67 3.77 -7.21
N ASP A 125 -1.84 4.62 -6.62
CA ASP A 125 -1.86 6.06 -6.89
C ASP A 125 -1.54 6.35 -8.38
N LEU A 126 -0.47 5.74 -8.92
CA LEU A 126 -0.14 5.86 -10.35
C LEU A 126 -1.22 5.27 -11.26
N GLU A 127 -1.74 4.10 -10.90
CA GLU A 127 -2.84 3.44 -11.61
C GLU A 127 -4.07 4.34 -11.67
N SER A 128 -4.45 4.97 -10.55
CA SER A 128 -5.60 5.85 -10.45
C SER A 128 -5.46 7.09 -11.34
N LEU A 129 -4.26 7.70 -11.39
CA LEU A 129 -3.98 8.83 -12.28
C LEU A 129 -4.10 8.45 -13.77
N ALA A 130 -3.57 7.26 -14.12
CA ALA A 130 -3.62 6.76 -15.48
C ALA A 130 -5.07 6.42 -15.91
N LEU A 131 -5.82 5.73 -15.05
CA LEU A 131 -7.22 5.36 -15.25
C LEU A 131 -8.14 6.57 -15.37
N SER A 132 -7.92 7.58 -14.53
CA SER A 132 -8.71 8.81 -14.52
C SER A 132 -8.32 9.77 -15.65
N ASN A 133 -7.43 9.32 -16.53
CA ASN A 133 -7.06 10.00 -17.75
C ASN A 133 -6.38 11.36 -17.52
N LEU A 134 -5.73 11.52 -16.36
CA LEU A 134 -5.22 12.80 -15.87
C LEU A 134 -3.86 13.19 -16.45
N PHE A 135 -3.27 12.39 -17.33
CA PHE A 135 -2.03 12.74 -18.01
C PHE A 135 -2.29 13.55 -19.30
N GLY A 136 -1.39 14.49 -19.58
CA GLY A 136 -1.37 15.38 -20.74
C GLY A 136 -1.08 14.65 -22.05
N TYR A 137 -0.72 15.40 -23.09
CA TYR A 137 -0.33 14.83 -24.39
C TYR A 137 1.14 14.37 -24.41
N LYS A 138 2.02 15.10 -23.73
CA LYS A 138 3.43 14.74 -23.52
C LYS A 138 3.76 14.79 -22.02
N PRO A 139 3.19 13.89 -21.22
CA PRO A 139 3.34 13.99 -19.77
C PRO A 139 4.78 13.67 -19.38
N ILE A 140 5.29 14.44 -18.43
CA ILE A 140 6.47 14.11 -17.64
C ILE A 140 5.98 13.52 -16.32
N LEU A 141 6.47 12.33 -15.98
CA LEU A 141 6.26 11.70 -14.68
C LEU A 141 7.58 11.68 -13.92
N ILE A 142 7.58 12.20 -12.72
CA ILE A 142 8.71 12.17 -11.80
C ILE A 142 8.27 11.39 -10.56
N THR A 143 9.05 10.41 -10.15
CA THR A 143 8.82 9.67 -8.91
C THR A 143 10.06 9.74 -8.03
N ASN A 144 9.88 9.74 -6.72
CA ASN A 144 10.98 9.68 -5.76
C ASN A 144 10.58 8.81 -4.57
N PHE A 145 11.47 7.89 -4.18
CA PHE A 145 11.23 6.91 -3.11
C PHE A 145 12.46 6.77 -2.23
N GLN A 146 12.26 6.34 -0.98
CA GLN A 146 13.34 5.90 -0.11
C GLN A 146 13.83 4.51 -0.55
N LYS A 147 15.16 4.34 -0.65
CA LYS A 147 15.81 3.05 -0.90
C LYS A 147 16.12 2.37 0.42
N GLY A 148 15.60 1.16 0.60
CA GLY A 148 15.81 0.34 1.80
C GLY A 148 14.81 0.63 2.92
N ARG A 149 14.72 -0.32 3.87
CA ARG A 149 13.73 -0.38 4.96
C ARG A 149 12.31 -0.76 4.52
N GLU A 150 12.20 -1.56 3.47
CA GLU A 150 10.93 -2.21 3.12
C GLU A 150 10.47 -3.10 4.29
N ASN A 151 9.18 -3.00 4.65
CA ASN A 151 8.59 -3.97 5.56
C ASN A 151 8.38 -5.31 4.84
N ILE A 152 7.98 -6.35 5.57
CA ILE A 152 7.76 -7.71 5.03
C ILE A 152 6.78 -7.67 3.86
N ARG A 153 5.72 -6.86 3.95
CA ARG A 153 4.72 -6.71 2.88
C ARG A 153 5.32 -6.12 1.62
N ALA A 154 6.06 -5.02 1.71
CA ALA A 154 6.70 -4.39 0.57
C ALA A 154 7.78 -5.29 -0.07
N LYS A 155 8.49 -6.09 0.73
CA LYS A 155 9.37 -7.14 0.18
C LYS A 155 8.57 -8.16 -0.64
N SER A 156 7.41 -8.61 -0.13
CA SER A 156 6.52 -9.52 -0.83
C SER A 156 6.01 -8.93 -2.15
N ASP A 157 5.60 -7.66 -2.14
CA ASP A 157 5.12 -6.95 -3.33
C ASP A 157 6.23 -6.85 -4.41
N LEU A 158 7.47 -6.58 -3.99
CA LEU A 158 8.64 -6.56 -4.87
C LEU A 158 8.94 -7.94 -5.46
N SER A 159 8.88 -9.00 -4.65
CA SER A 159 9.09 -10.38 -5.11
C SER A 159 8.04 -10.80 -6.14
N LEU A 160 6.77 -10.41 -5.94
CA LEU A 160 5.70 -10.66 -6.90
C LEU A 160 5.98 -9.96 -8.24
N SER A 161 6.40 -8.70 -8.18
CA SER A 161 6.76 -7.91 -9.37
C SER A 161 7.91 -8.58 -10.15
N GLU A 162 8.88 -9.15 -9.44
CA GLU A 162 9.98 -9.91 -10.07
C GLU A 162 9.52 -11.25 -10.67
N LEU A 163 8.60 -11.96 -10.01
CA LEU A 163 8.02 -13.20 -10.56
C LEU A 163 7.27 -12.91 -11.86
N VAL A 164 6.43 -11.86 -11.87
CA VAL A 164 5.72 -11.37 -13.05
C VAL A 164 6.72 -11.00 -14.15
N LYS A 165 7.86 -10.36 -13.83
CA LYS A 165 8.93 -10.06 -14.78
C LYS A 165 9.51 -11.32 -15.42
N ARG A 166 9.97 -12.29 -14.62
CA ARG A 166 10.63 -13.51 -15.11
C ARG A 166 9.74 -14.26 -16.10
N ASN A 167 8.43 -14.19 -15.86
CA ASN A 167 7.45 -14.89 -16.66
C ASN A 167 6.76 -13.98 -17.69
N ARG A 168 7.10 -12.69 -17.81
CA ARG A 168 6.38 -11.72 -18.67
C ARG A 168 6.38 -12.12 -20.14
N ASN A 169 7.54 -12.51 -20.67
CA ASN A 169 7.65 -12.95 -22.06
C ASN A 169 6.84 -14.22 -22.30
N TRP A 170 6.85 -15.16 -21.35
CA TRP A 170 6.02 -16.35 -21.42
C TRP A 170 4.52 -16.00 -21.32
N MET A 171 4.11 -15.14 -20.38
CA MET A 171 2.72 -14.70 -20.18
C MET A 171 2.14 -14.00 -21.41
N ASN A 172 2.95 -13.26 -22.17
CA ASN A 172 2.51 -12.63 -23.42
C ASN A 172 2.13 -13.64 -24.51
N TYR A 173 2.63 -14.88 -24.41
CA TYR A 173 2.36 -15.96 -25.38
C TYR A 173 1.67 -17.18 -24.76
N ALA A 174 1.42 -17.16 -23.45
CA ALA A 174 0.80 -18.25 -22.71
C ALA A 174 -0.67 -18.38 -23.12
N THR A 175 -1.09 -19.62 -23.35
CA THR A 175 -2.51 -19.96 -23.48
C THR A 175 -3.23 -19.74 -22.13
N PRO A 176 -4.56 -19.59 -22.12
CA PRO A 176 -5.31 -19.46 -20.87
C PRO A 176 -5.06 -20.59 -19.86
N ASN A 177 -4.92 -21.84 -20.33
CA ASN A 177 -4.63 -22.99 -19.47
C ASN A 177 -3.20 -22.93 -18.88
N GLU A 178 -2.23 -22.49 -19.66
CA GLU A 178 -0.86 -22.29 -19.20
C GLU A 178 -0.79 -21.20 -18.11
N LEU A 179 -1.48 -20.08 -18.32
CA LEU A 179 -1.66 -19.02 -17.32
C LEU A 179 -2.32 -19.55 -16.04
N PHE A 180 -3.38 -20.34 -16.17
CA PHE A 180 -4.07 -20.96 -15.03
C PHE A 180 -3.17 -21.93 -14.26
N GLU A 181 -2.46 -22.81 -14.97
CA GLU A 181 -1.47 -23.69 -14.34
C GLU A 181 -0.35 -22.92 -13.68
N PHE A 182 0.12 -21.82 -14.25
CA PHE A 182 1.13 -20.96 -13.64
C PHE A 182 0.63 -20.32 -12.36
N VAL A 183 -0.59 -19.78 -12.34
CA VAL A 183 -1.20 -19.22 -11.13
C VAL A 183 -1.30 -20.31 -10.05
N ASN A 184 -1.83 -21.50 -10.40
CA ASN A 184 -2.00 -22.59 -9.43
C ASN A 184 -0.69 -23.23 -8.97
N LYS A 185 0.32 -23.37 -9.84
CA LYS A 185 1.64 -23.92 -9.49
C LYS A 185 2.45 -22.95 -8.63
N ASN A 186 2.28 -21.65 -8.84
CA ASN A 186 2.99 -20.62 -8.08
C ASN A 186 2.21 -20.15 -6.83
N GLU A 187 0.92 -20.48 -6.68
CA GLU A 187 0.16 -20.33 -5.43
C GLU A 187 0.84 -21.03 -4.23
N VAL A 188 1.52 -22.16 -4.48
CA VAL A 188 2.32 -22.87 -3.46
C VAL A 188 3.57 -22.08 -3.03
N ILE A 189 3.97 -21.05 -3.78
CA ILE A 189 5.11 -20.15 -3.50
C ILE A 189 4.65 -18.85 -2.84
N PHE A 190 3.33 -18.60 -2.73
CA PHE A 190 2.77 -17.44 -2.01
C PHE A 190 2.58 -17.66 -0.51
N ASP A 191 3.23 -18.67 0.09
CA ASP A 191 3.49 -18.57 1.53
C ASP A 191 4.55 -17.46 1.70
N PRO A 192 4.24 -16.33 2.38
CA PRO A 192 5.21 -15.26 2.59
C PRO A 192 6.48 -15.74 3.31
N ASN A 193 6.42 -16.92 3.95
CA ASN A 193 7.53 -17.60 4.59
C ASN A 193 8.27 -18.58 3.67
N SER A 194 7.71 -18.96 2.51
CA SER A 194 8.32 -19.87 1.51
C SER A 194 8.98 -19.15 0.34
N ILE A 195 8.72 -17.85 0.16
CA ILE A 195 9.52 -17.00 -0.71
C ILE A 195 10.93 -16.94 -0.12
N SER A 196 11.83 -17.79 -0.62
CA SER A 196 13.26 -17.60 -0.50
C SER A 196 13.53 -16.13 -0.85
N GLU A 197 14.14 -15.36 0.07
CA GLU A 197 14.45 -13.95 -0.19
C GLU A 197 15.00 -13.83 -1.62
N PRO A 198 14.49 -12.91 -2.45
CA PRO A 198 15.02 -12.71 -3.78
C PRO A 198 16.54 -12.68 -3.70
N GLU A 199 17.23 -13.46 -4.54
CA GLU A 199 18.70 -13.52 -4.52
C GLU A 199 19.31 -12.12 -4.56
N ASP A 200 18.59 -11.13 -5.12
CA ASP A 200 18.85 -9.71 -4.90
C ASP A 200 17.59 -8.83 -4.85
N LEU A 201 17.11 -8.53 -3.63
CA LEU A 201 16.05 -7.51 -3.38
C LEU A 201 16.35 -6.15 -4.02
N ASN A 202 17.62 -5.80 -4.27
CA ASN A 202 17.92 -4.55 -4.96
C ASN A 202 17.48 -4.63 -6.42
N THR A 203 17.83 -5.68 -7.15
CA THR A 203 17.37 -5.88 -8.54
C THR A 203 15.84 -5.86 -8.64
N ALA A 204 15.12 -6.53 -7.71
CA ALA A 204 13.66 -6.51 -7.67
C ALA A 204 13.11 -5.09 -7.46
N ARG A 205 13.69 -4.32 -6.53
CA ARG A 205 13.35 -2.92 -6.27
C ARG A 205 13.59 -2.04 -7.48
N GLU A 206 14.79 -2.11 -8.04
CA GLU A 206 15.19 -1.32 -9.21
C GLU A 206 14.22 -1.59 -10.36
N PHE A 207 13.87 -2.86 -10.56
CA PHE A 207 12.92 -3.25 -11.58
C PHE A 207 11.52 -2.70 -11.31
N ALA A 208 10.92 -2.94 -10.14
CA ALA A 208 9.55 -2.52 -9.84
C ALA A 208 9.40 -0.99 -9.93
N VAL A 209 10.31 -0.26 -9.29
CA VAL A 209 10.32 1.21 -9.29
C VAL A 209 10.43 1.77 -10.71
N GLN A 210 11.23 1.13 -11.58
CA GLN A 210 11.40 1.58 -12.95
C GLN A 210 10.27 1.15 -13.89
N ASN A 211 9.84 -0.11 -13.80
CA ASN A 211 8.98 -0.76 -14.79
C ASN A 211 7.50 -0.62 -14.48
N ASP A 212 7.11 -0.51 -13.22
CA ASP A 212 5.69 -0.38 -12.88
C ASP A 212 5.13 0.94 -13.40
N PRO A 213 5.78 2.11 -13.23
CA PRO A 213 5.31 3.36 -13.84
C PRO A 213 5.21 3.26 -15.37
N ILE A 214 6.21 2.67 -16.03
CA ILE A 214 6.17 2.48 -17.49
C ILE A 214 5.02 1.57 -17.89
N SER A 215 4.83 0.48 -17.16
CA SER A 215 3.79 -0.50 -17.45
C SER A 215 2.40 0.12 -17.27
N VAL A 216 2.18 0.87 -16.18
CA VAL A 216 0.94 1.61 -15.92
C VAL A 216 0.67 2.64 -17.03
N MET A 217 1.68 3.41 -17.40
CA MET A 217 1.57 4.47 -18.42
C MET A 217 1.42 3.91 -19.85
N THR A 218 2.22 2.91 -20.21
CA THR A 218 2.27 2.33 -21.56
C THR A 218 1.09 1.46 -21.85
N MET A 219 0.73 0.58 -20.91
CA MET A 219 -0.39 -0.31 -21.13
C MET A 219 -1.70 0.42 -20.91
N GLY A 220 -1.71 1.61 -20.28
CA GLY A 220 -2.94 2.37 -20.03
C GLY A 220 -3.99 1.43 -19.45
N THR A 221 -3.66 0.74 -18.36
CA THR A 221 -4.53 -0.30 -17.73
C THR A 221 -4.98 -1.48 -18.63
N GLY A 222 -4.44 -1.59 -19.84
CA GLY A 222 -4.98 -2.35 -20.95
C GLY A 222 -4.76 -3.87 -20.98
N PHE A 223 -4.56 -4.54 -19.84
CA PHE A 223 -4.73 -6.00 -19.81
C PHE A 223 -5.47 -6.50 -18.56
N TRP A 224 -5.08 -6.02 -17.37
CA TRP A 224 -5.59 -6.54 -16.09
C TRP A 224 -6.86 -5.84 -15.58
N ASN A 225 -7.10 -4.61 -16.01
CA ASN A 225 -8.27 -3.82 -15.59
C ASN A 225 -9.45 -3.93 -16.53
N ILE A 226 -9.36 -4.81 -17.51
CA ILE A 226 -10.38 -4.95 -18.52
C ILE A 226 -11.61 -5.64 -17.91
N PRO A 227 -12.84 -5.12 -18.09
CA PRO A 227 -14.09 -5.80 -17.68
C PRO A 227 -14.13 -7.26 -18.13
N LEU A 228 -13.52 -7.58 -19.25
CA LEU A 228 -13.31 -8.94 -19.73
C LEU A 228 -12.55 -9.87 -18.80
N PHE A 229 -11.40 -9.39 -18.27
CA PHE A 229 -10.68 -10.15 -17.28
C PHE A 229 -11.53 -10.27 -16.03
N LYS A 230 -12.26 -9.21 -15.62
CA LYS A 230 -13.10 -9.16 -14.40
C LYS A 230 -14.41 -9.94 -14.45
N ASN A 231 -15.03 -10.08 -15.62
CA ASN A 231 -16.39 -10.59 -15.78
C ASN A 231 -16.45 -11.92 -16.53
N GLN A 232 -15.34 -12.39 -17.11
CA GLN A 232 -15.34 -13.60 -17.94
C GLN A 232 -14.19 -14.54 -17.65
N ILE A 233 -12.97 -14.01 -17.56
CA ILE A 233 -11.82 -14.82 -17.12
C ILE A 233 -11.91 -15.02 -15.60
N LEU A 234 -12.27 -13.97 -14.85
CA LEU A 234 -12.42 -14.03 -13.41
C LEU A 234 -13.52 -14.96 -12.95
N PRO A 235 -14.76 -14.92 -13.45
CA PRO A 235 -15.79 -15.84 -12.97
C PRO A 235 -15.43 -17.30 -13.21
N HIS A 236 -14.67 -17.60 -14.27
CA HIS A 236 -14.20 -18.96 -14.53
C HIS A 236 -13.02 -19.37 -13.63
N ILE A 237 -12.11 -18.44 -13.29
CA ILE A 237 -11.09 -18.64 -12.24
C ILE A 237 -11.76 -18.78 -10.86
N LEU A 238 -12.70 -17.88 -10.55
CA LEU A 238 -13.45 -17.82 -9.31
C LEU A 238 -14.30 -19.06 -9.10
N GLU A 239 -14.94 -19.60 -10.16
CA GLU A 239 -15.67 -20.88 -10.17
C GLU A 239 -14.84 -22.04 -9.63
N GLN A 240 -13.52 -22.00 -9.87
CA GLN A 240 -12.56 -23.00 -9.43
C GLN A 240 -11.83 -22.63 -8.13
N MET A 241 -11.97 -21.41 -7.62
CA MET A 241 -11.37 -20.95 -6.36
C MET A 241 -12.23 -21.28 -5.12
N PRO A 242 -11.61 -21.66 -3.99
CA PRO A 242 -12.26 -21.74 -2.68
C PRO A 242 -13.00 -20.45 -2.30
N GLU A 243 -14.18 -20.60 -1.69
CA GLU A 243 -15.16 -19.53 -1.44
C GLU A 243 -14.60 -18.35 -0.63
N ALA A 244 -13.69 -18.61 0.32
CA ALA A 244 -13.04 -17.57 1.11
C ALA A 244 -12.18 -16.62 0.28
N GLN A 245 -11.44 -17.15 -0.70
CA GLN A 245 -10.58 -16.37 -1.61
C GLN A 245 -11.41 -15.64 -2.67
N ARG A 246 -12.50 -16.27 -3.15
CA ARG A 246 -13.46 -15.65 -4.07
C ARG A 246 -14.04 -14.36 -3.48
N LYS A 247 -14.37 -14.35 -2.18
CA LYS A 247 -15.05 -13.22 -1.51
C LYS A 247 -14.14 -12.01 -1.32
N GLU A 248 -12.86 -12.24 -1.01
CA GLU A 248 -11.86 -11.17 -0.85
C GLU A 248 -11.52 -10.53 -2.20
N PHE A 249 -11.51 -11.33 -3.27
CA PHE A 249 -11.23 -10.89 -4.63
C PHE A 249 -12.37 -10.08 -5.26
N LEU A 250 -13.64 -10.42 -4.97
CA LEU A 250 -14.81 -9.65 -5.44
C LEU A 250 -14.86 -8.22 -4.87
N ILE A 251 -14.40 -8.01 -3.63
CA ILE A 251 -14.31 -6.68 -2.98
C ILE A 251 -13.33 -5.73 -3.70
N ILE A 252 -12.34 -6.29 -4.41
CA ILE A 252 -11.35 -5.53 -5.19
C ILE A 252 -11.95 -5.07 -6.53
N LEU A 253 -12.93 -5.78 -7.07
CA LEU A 253 -13.54 -5.52 -8.39
C LEU A 253 -14.62 -4.45 -8.37
N ASP A 254 -15.48 -4.45 -7.33
CA ASP A 254 -16.54 -3.44 -7.14
C ASP A 254 -15.97 -2.02 -7.07
N ARG A 255 -14.70 -1.89 -6.67
CA ARG A 255 -13.99 -0.61 -6.57
C ARG A 255 -13.55 -0.05 -7.93
N LEU A 256 -13.75 -0.79 -9.03
CA LEU A 256 -13.21 -0.46 -10.36
C LEU A 256 -14.32 -0.17 -11.40
N ASP A 257 -15.60 -0.21 -11.00
CA ASP A 257 -16.78 0.00 -11.86
C ASP A 257 -17.00 1.48 -12.27
N GLU A 258 -16.46 2.43 -11.50
CA GLU A 258 -16.67 3.87 -11.71
C GLU A 258 -16.04 4.45 -13.01
N ALA A 259 -15.15 3.72 -13.70
CA ALA A 259 -14.29 4.30 -14.74
C ALA A 259 -14.73 4.08 -16.21
N VAL A 260 -15.52 3.05 -16.53
CA VAL A 260 -15.68 2.59 -17.94
C VAL A 260 -17.09 2.81 -18.52
N GLY A 261 -18.10 2.96 -17.66
CA GLY A 261 -19.51 3.12 -18.06
C GLY A 261 -20.16 1.81 -18.52
N ILE A 262 -21.40 1.59 -18.05
CA ILE A 262 -22.09 0.29 -18.11
C ILE A 262 -22.37 -0.23 -19.54
N ASP A 263 -22.55 0.66 -20.52
CA ASP A 263 -22.87 0.27 -21.90
C ASP A 263 -21.68 -0.38 -22.63
N LYS A 264 -20.45 0.08 -22.35
CA LYS A 264 -19.23 -0.47 -22.95
C LYS A 264 -18.85 -1.81 -22.33
N TYR A 265 -19.19 -1.99 -21.05
CA TYR A 265 -19.05 -3.23 -20.30
C TYR A 265 -19.89 -4.37 -20.91
N LEU A 266 -21.16 -4.10 -21.23
CA LEU A 266 -22.05 -5.11 -21.84
C LEU A 266 -21.58 -5.51 -23.24
N ILE A 267 -21.01 -4.57 -24.02
CA ILE A 267 -20.42 -4.84 -25.34
C ILE A 267 -19.18 -5.74 -25.25
N GLY A 268 -18.29 -5.48 -24.30
CA GLY A 268 -17.13 -6.33 -24.07
C GLY A 268 -17.50 -7.75 -23.65
N LYS A 269 -18.60 -7.89 -22.92
CA LYS A 269 -19.08 -9.17 -22.39
C LYS A 269 -19.53 -10.11 -23.52
N GLU A 270 -20.40 -9.66 -24.40
CA GLU A 270 -20.94 -10.52 -25.47
C GLU A 270 -19.90 -10.92 -26.51
N LEU A 271 -18.92 -10.06 -26.80
CA LEU A 271 -17.92 -10.33 -27.82
C LEU A 271 -16.99 -11.51 -27.44
N PHE A 272 -16.52 -11.59 -26.21
CA PHE A 272 -15.44 -12.53 -25.87
C PHE A 272 -15.89 -13.93 -25.44
N PHE A 273 -17.12 -14.11 -24.95
CA PHE A 273 -17.66 -15.46 -24.65
C PHE A 273 -17.76 -16.36 -25.89
N ASN A 274 -17.74 -15.77 -27.10
CA ASN A 274 -17.75 -16.54 -28.34
C ASN A 274 -16.36 -17.10 -28.74
N HIS A 275 -15.29 -16.81 -27.97
CA HIS A 275 -13.89 -17.22 -28.23
C HIS A 275 -13.39 -16.92 -29.66
N ASP A 276 -14.07 -16.05 -30.40
CA ASP A 276 -13.68 -15.68 -31.74
C ASP A 276 -12.52 -14.66 -31.67
N PRO A 277 -11.35 -14.94 -32.27
CA PRO A 277 -10.23 -13.99 -32.34
C PRO A 277 -10.63 -12.61 -32.86
N THR A 278 -11.69 -12.52 -33.66
CA THR A 278 -12.23 -11.25 -34.17
C THR A 278 -12.83 -10.37 -33.08
N SER A 279 -13.55 -10.97 -32.13
CA SER A 279 -14.17 -10.28 -31.01
C SER A 279 -13.16 -9.69 -30.04
N LEU A 280 -12.07 -10.42 -29.77
CA LEU A 280 -10.98 -9.94 -28.94
C LEU A 280 -10.31 -8.70 -29.55
N LYS A 281 -10.11 -8.69 -30.87
CA LYS A 281 -9.57 -7.53 -31.60
C LYS A 281 -10.50 -6.32 -31.52
N LEU A 282 -11.79 -6.53 -31.73
CA LEU A 282 -12.79 -5.47 -31.65
C LEU A 282 -12.83 -4.84 -30.25
N PHE A 283 -12.75 -5.69 -29.24
CA PHE A 283 -12.77 -5.28 -27.86
C PHE A 283 -11.49 -4.54 -27.45
N THR A 284 -10.32 -5.03 -27.85
CA THR A 284 -9.05 -4.30 -27.70
C THR A 284 -9.13 -2.92 -28.35
N TYR A 285 -9.71 -2.79 -29.56
CA TYR A 285 -9.92 -1.49 -30.20
C TYR A 285 -10.87 -0.56 -29.42
N LEU A 286 -11.98 -1.08 -28.88
CA LEU A 286 -12.93 -0.28 -28.12
C LEU A 286 -12.31 0.26 -26.82
N LEU A 287 -11.47 -0.55 -26.17
CA LEU A 287 -10.69 -0.14 -25.00
C LEU A 287 -9.60 0.85 -25.38
N THR A 288 -8.89 0.61 -26.49
CA THR A 288 -7.79 1.49 -26.89
C THR A 288 -8.28 2.84 -27.40
N ARG A 289 -9.51 2.92 -27.89
CA ARG A 289 -10.17 4.18 -28.24
C ARG A 289 -10.59 5.00 -27.01
N ALA A 290 -10.87 4.33 -25.89
CA ALA A 290 -11.23 4.98 -24.63
C ALA A 290 -10.01 5.38 -23.79
N GLY A 291 -8.96 4.56 -23.80
CA GLY A 291 -7.72 4.77 -23.06
C GLY A 291 -6.73 5.70 -23.77
N LYS A 292 -5.89 6.39 -22.99
CA LYS A 292 -4.69 7.05 -23.49
C LYS A 292 -3.49 6.12 -23.28
N PHE A 293 -2.73 5.88 -24.35
CA PHE A 293 -1.50 5.09 -24.29
C PHE A 293 -0.31 6.04 -24.31
N TYR A 294 0.68 5.77 -23.47
CA TYR A 294 1.85 6.61 -23.35
C TYR A 294 3.10 5.80 -23.63
N HIS A 295 3.83 6.15 -24.68
CA HIS A 295 5.14 5.55 -24.90
C HIS A 295 6.22 6.42 -24.29
N PRO A 296 7.12 5.88 -23.46
CA PRO A 296 8.28 6.64 -22.99
C PRO A 296 9.14 7.08 -24.20
N LYS A 297 9.65 8.29 -24.08
CA LYS A 297 10.50 8.99 -25.04
C LYS A 297 11.88 9.25 -24.46
N ALA A 298 11.93 9.55 -23.17
CA ALA A 298 13.16 9.65 -22.40
C ALA A 298 12.91 9.08 -21.01
N HIS A 299 13.96 8.51 -20.43
CA HIS A 299 13.97 8.09 -19.04
C HIS A 299 15.34 8.36 -18.43
N GLU A 300 15.34 8.82 -17.18
CA GLU A 300 16.53 8.90 -16.35
C GLU A 300 16.24 8.32 -14.97
N ALA A 301 17.14 7.46 -14.50
CA ALA A 301 17.11 6.93 -13.15
C ALA A 301 18.23 7.52 -12.32
N LEU A 302 17.86 8.15 -11.21
CA LEU A 302 18.77 8.81 -10.28
C LEU A 302 18.77 8.09 -8.94
N GLN A 303 19.92 8.12 -8.27
CA GLN A 303 20.07 7.73 -6.87
C GLN A 303 20.79 8.85 -6.14
N TYR A 304 20.38 9.19 -4.93
CA TYR A 304 21.11 10.15 -4.10
C TYR A 304 20.97 9.81 -2.63
N THR A 305 21.90 10.28 -1.81
CA THR A 305 21.79 10.12 -0.35
C THR A 305 21.52 11.50 0.24
N SER A 306 20.35 11.64 0.85
CA SER A 306 19.96 12.84 1.60
C SER A 306 20.97 13.15 2.71
N ASP A 307 21.01 14.40 3.17
CA ASP A 307 21.84 14.83 4.31
C ASP A 307 21.41 14.12 5.62
N SER A 308 20.22 13.51 5.63
CA SER A 308 19.74 12.61 6.69
C SER A 308 20.34 11.20 6.65
N ASN A 309 21.23 10.92 5.70
CA ASN A 309 21.78 9.61 5.36
C ASN A 309 20.72 8.59 4.94
N THR A 310 19.63 9.08 4.33
CA THR A 310 18.61 8.24 3.69
C THR A 310 18.88 8.21 2.20
N THR A 311 19.14 7.02 1.64
CA THR A 311 19.27 6.84 0.20
C THR A 311 17.89 6.94 -0.45
N MET A 312 17.82 7.69 -1.53
CA MET A 312 16.65 7.94 -2.34
C MET A 312 16.90 7.41 -3.75
N ILE A 313 15.84 6.94 -4.39
CA ILE A 313 15.81 6.57 -5.80
C ILE A 313 14.71 7.37 -6.48
N SER A 314 15.03 7.95 -7.62
CA SER A 314 14.11 8.79 -8.36
C SER A 314 14.16 8.44 -9.84
N ASP A 315 13.01 8.44 -10.49
CA ASP A 315 12.88 8.13 -11.90
C ASP A 315 12.11 9.24 -12.60
N PHE A 316 12.67 9.71 -13.71
CA PHE A 316 12.09 10.74 -14.56
C PHE A 316 11.72 10.09 -15.88
N TYR A 317 10.47 10.25 -16.29
CA TYR A 317 9.95 9.73 -17.54
C TYR A 317 9.34 10.87 -18.35
N ALA A 318 9.73 10.99 -19.61
CA ALA A 318 8.98 11.77 -20.57
C ALA A 318 8.23 10.81 -21.47
N PHE A 319 6.92 10.97 -21.62
CA PHE A 319 6.12 10.14 -22.51
C PHE A 319 5.57 10.95 -23.68
N SER A 320 5.21 10.26 -24.76
CA SER A 320 4.31 10.77 -25.78
C SER A 320 3.03 9.97 -25.79
N ARG A 321 1.89 10.65 -25.81
CA ARG A 321 0.61 10.00 -26.03
C ARG A 321 0.53 9.45 -27.45
N THR A 322 0.21 8.19 -27.58
CA THR A 322 -0.25 7.59 -28.83
C THR A 322 -1.76 7.65 -28.87
N GLN A 323 -2.29 8.20 -29.96
CA GLN A 323 -3.70 8.10 -30.28
C GLN A 323 -3.85 7.10 -31.41
N PHE A 324 -4.67 6.06 -31.19
CA PHE A 324 -5.12 5.20 -32.27
C PHE A 324 -6.10 5.99 -33.13
N VAL A 325 -5.57 6.67 -34.15
CA VAL A 325 -6.40 7.38 -35.12
C VAL A 325 -6.75 6.39 -36.21
N GLN A 326 -8.00 5.93 -36.20
CA GLN A 326 -8.53 5.09 -37.26
C GLN A 326 -8.31 5.78 -38.62
N PRO A 327 -7.71 5.10 -39.61
CA PRO A 327 -7.52 5.65 -40.94
C PRO A 327 -8.85 6.10 -41.53
N ARG A 328 -8.90 7.32 -42.08
CA ARG A 328 -10.11 7.87 -42.74
C ARG A 328 -10.61 6.96 -43.88
N SER A 329 -9.71 6.17 -44.47
CA SER A 329 -10.02 5.19 -45.53
C SER A 329 -10.81 3.98 -45.03
N ILE A 330 -10.85 3.75 -43.73
CA ILE A 330 -11.62 2.70 -43.07
C ILE A 330 -12.81 3.39 -42.41
N ASN A 331 -13.85 3.72 -43.19
CA ASN A 331 -15.11 4.22 -42.61
C ASN A 331 -15.95 3.02 -42.18
N ILE A 332 -15.88 2.67 -40.90
CA ILE A 332 -16.72 1.66 -40.30
C ILE A 332 -17.61 2.28 -39.24
N ASN A 333 -18.91 2.03 -39.35
CA ASN A 333 -19.85 2.36 -38.31
C ASN A 333 -20.17 1.07 -37.56
N LEU A 334 -19.62 0.93 -36.36
CA LEU A 334 -19.90 -0.17 -35.45
C LEU A 334 -21.16 0.19 -34.68
N ASN A 335 -22.30 -0.38 -35.07
CA ASN A 335 -23.57 -0.17 -34.37
C ASN A 335 -23.89 -1.42 -33.54
N PRO A 336 -23.56 -1.43 -32.24
CA PRO A 336 -24.00 -2.51 -31.36
C PRO A 336 -25.53 -2.52 -31.30
N ARG A 337 -26.13 -3.70 -31.49
CA ARG A 337 -27.57 -3.94 -31.40
C ARG A 337 -27.80 -5.27 -30.70
N GLU A 338 -28.78 -5.31 -29.82
CA GLU A 338 -29.28 -6.59 -29.31
C GLU A 338 -30.13 -7.25 -30.39
N ILE A 339 -29.75 -8.46 -30.81
CA ILE A 339 -30.46 -9.28 -31.78
C ILE A 339 -30.65 -10.66 -31.15
N ASN A 340 -31.91 -11.00 -30.82
CA ASN A 340 -32.28 -12.26 -30.17
C ASN A 340 -31.56 -12.49 -28.83
N GLY A 341 -31.43 -11.45 -28.00
CA GLY A 341 -30.76 -11.53 -26.69
C GLY A 341 -29.23 -11.52 -26.74
N ASN A 342 -28.63 -11.52 -27.95
CA ASN A 342 -27.18 -11.44 -28.13
C ASN A 342 -26.80 -10.05 -28.64
N LEU A 343 -25.72 -9.48 -28.12
CA LEU A 343 -25.25 -8.18 -28.58
C LEU A 343 -24.42 -8.34 -29.84
N THR A 344 -25.01 -7.96 -30.97
CA THR A 344 -24.41 -8.07 -32.29
C THR A 344 -23.93 -6.70 -32.79
N CYS A 345 -22.69 -6.62 -33.25
CA CYS A 345 -22.20 -5.39 -33.88
C CYS A 345 -22.53 -5.40 -35.38
N VAL A 346 -23.47 -4.56 -35.81
CA VAL A 346 -23.83 -4.45 -37.23
C VAL A 346 -22.83 -3.53 -37.93
N VAL A 347 -22.18 -4.07 -38.97
CA VAL A 347 -21.22 -3.33 -39.81
C VAL A 347 -21.86 -2.96 -41.14
N SER A 348 -21.64 -1.72 -41.59
CA SER A 348 -22.20 -1.21 -42.84
C SER A 348 -21.59 -1.84 -44.10
N SER A 349 -20.40 -2.44 -44.00
CA SER A 349 -19.71 -3.10 -45.12
C SER A 349 -18.76 -4.18 -44.61
N ARG A 350 -18.91 -5.41 -45.12
CA ARG A 350 -18.03 -6.55 -44.83
C ARG A 350 -16.58 -6.28 -45.26
N GLY A 351 -16.39 -5.60 -46.40
CA GLY A 351 -15.05 -5.23 -46.90
C GLY A 351 -14.36 -4.22 -45.99
N ASN A 352 -15.08 -3.20 -45.53
CA ASN A 352 -14.53 -2.23 -44.57
C ASN A 352 -14.26 -2.87 -43.21
N PHE A 353 -15.09 -3.83 -42.79
CA PHE A 353 -14.86 -4.58 -41.56
C PHE A 353 -13.58 -5.42 -41.60
N LYS A 354 -13.34 -6.13 -42.70
CA LYS A 354 -12.07 -6.87 -42.86
C LYS A 354 -10.86 -5.93 -42.80
N ARG A 355 -10.89 -4.84 -43.56
CA ARG A 355 -9.80 -3.82 -43.55
C ARG A 355 -9.59 -3.21 -42.17
N PHE A 356 -10.66 -3.02 -41.41
CA PHE A 356 -10.62 -2.55 -40.04
C PHE A 356 -9.95 -3.55 -39.09
N LEU A 357 -10.29 -4.83 -39.18
CA LEU A 357 -9.65 -5.88 -38.39
C LEU A 357 -8.18 -6.05 -38.73
N ASP A 358 -7.83 -6.03 -40.02
CA ASP A 358 -6.43 -6.10 -40.47
C ASP A 358 -5.62 -4.90 -39.95
N TRP A 359 -6.22 -3.71 -39.94
CA TRP A 359 -5.61 -2.51 -39.35
C TRP A 359 -5.45 -2.63 -37.83
N ILE A 360 -6.46 -3.09 -37.09
CA ILE A 360 -6.34 -3.32 -35.63
C ILE A 360 -5.20 -4.30 -35.33
N ASP A 361 -5.09 -5.39 -36.09
CA ASP A 361 -4.02 -6.37 -35.92
C ASP A 361 -2.64 -5.74 -36.12
N GLN A 362 -2.51 -4.91 -37.15
CA GLN A 362 -1.26 -4.18 -37.39
C GLN A 362 -0.96 -3.22 -36.24
N GLU A 363 -1.92 -2.45 -35.77
CA GLU A 363 -1.76 -1.51 -34.66
C GLU A 363 -1.39 -2.22 -33.35
N ILE A 364 -2.05 -3.34 -33.03
CA ILE A 364 -1.72 -4.16 -31.85
C ILE A 364 -0.29 -4.68 -31.96
N LYS A 365 0.11 -5.20 -33.14
CA LYS A 365 1.48 -5.67 -33.38
C LYS A 365 2.48 -4.53 -33.27
N GLU A 366 2.17 -3.36 -33.81
CA GLU A 366 3.02 -2.18 -33.72
C GLU A 366 3.17 -1.69 -32.28
N VAL A 367 2.09 -1.68 -31.49
CA VAL A 367 2.16 -1.31 -30.07
C VAL A 367 2.89 -2.36 -29.27
N ALA A 368 2.63 -3.65 -29.47
CA ALA A 368 3.37 -4.72 -28.83
C ALA A 368 4.87 -4.65 -29.18
N CYS A 369 5.22 -4.37 -30.44
CA CYS A 369 6.59 -4.22 -30.89
C CYS A 369 7.24 -2.96 -30.29
N LYS A 370 6.58 -1.80 -30.33
CA LYS A 370 7.07 -0.55 -29.70
C LYS A 370 7.23 -0.73 -28.19
N THR A 371 6.26 -1.33 -27.52
CA THR A 371 6.32 -1.65 -26.09
C THR A 371 7.46 -2.62 -25.80
N ALA A 372 7.67 -3.66 -26.61
CA ALA A 372 8.80 -4.57 -26.46
C ALA A 372 10.14 -3.87 -26.68
N GLN A 373 10.26 -2.98 -27.67
CA GLN A 373 11.46 -2.17 -27.92
C GLN A 373 11.73 -1.15 -26.80
N ILE A 374 10.67 -0.64 -26.19
CA ILE A 374 10.72 0.31 -25.07
C ILE A 374 11.12 -0.39 -23.76
N LEU A 375 10.63 -1.61 -23.57
CA LEU A 375 10.92 -2.43 -22.40
C LEU A 375 12.24 -3.21 -22.56
N ASP A 376 12.79 -3.24 -23.77
CA ASP A 376 14.21 -3.57 -24.00
C ASP A 376 15.05 -2.58 -23.19
N PRO A 377 16.11 -3.04 -22.51
CA PRO A 377 16.41 -2.62 -21.16
C PRO A 377 16.75 -1.13 -21.12
N ILE A 378 15.77 -0.35 -20.70
CA ILE A 378 16.02 0.91 -20.03
C ILE A 378 17.12 0.62 -19.00
N PRO A 379 18.27 1.33 -19.06
CA PRO A 379 19.40 1.01 -18.21
C PRO A 379 18.95 1.00 -16.74
N LEU A 380 19.11 -0.14 -16.08
CA LEU A 380 18.88 -0.25 -14.63
C LEU A 380 19.90 0.57 -13.84
N GLU A 381 20.97 1.03 -14.49
CA GLU A 381 22.01 1.82 -13.86
C GLU A 381 21.50 3.21 -13.48
N ARG A 382 21.48 3.48 -12.17
CA ARG A 382 21.14 4.79 -11.64
C ARG A 382 22.35 5.70 -11.60
N ARG A 383 22.21 6.89 -12.19
CA ARG A 383 23.18 7.97 -12.00
C ARG A 383 23.13 8.45 -10.54
N VAL A 384 24.28 8.39 -9.86
CA VAL A 384 24.37 8.85 -8.47
C VAL A 384 24.59 10.36 -8.43
N LEU A 385 23.70 11.10 -7.75
CA LEU A 385 23.86 12.54 -7.54
C LEU A 385 24.64 12.83 -6.25
N GLY A 386 25.50 13.86 -6.31
CA GLY A 386 26.35 14.30 -5.21
C GLY A 386 27.72 13.63 -5.22
N GLN A 387 28.62 14.05 -4.32
CA GLN A 387 29.86 13.30 -4.14
C GLN A 387 29.50 11.87 -3.71
N PRO A 388 30.13 10.83 -4.29
CA PRO A 388 29.96 9.48 -3.78
C PRO A 388 30.18 9.56 -2.27
N PRO A 389 29.26 9.02 -1.45
CA PRO A 389 29.25 9.24 -0.01
C PRO A 389 30.67 9.06 0.47
N LEU A 390 31.32 10.17 0.88
CA LEU A 390 32.75 10.28 1.25
C LEU A 390 33.07 8.98 1.94
N HIS A 391 33.73 8.03 1.23
CA HIS A 391 33.68 6.61 1.56
C HIS A 391 33.62 6.49 3.08
N GLN A 392 32.42 6.32 3.64
CA GLN A 392 32.32 5.72 4.96
C GLN A 392 32.92 4.41 4.59
N LYS A 393 34.22 4.21 4.89
CA LYS A 393 34.93 2.97 4.67
C LYS A 393 33.89 1.97 5.11
N ARG A 394 33.26 1.28 4.16
CA ARG A 394 32.57 0.05 4.47
C ARG A 394 33.71 -0.66 5.13
N PHE A 395 33.66 -0.74 6.46
CA PHE A 395 34.64 -1.47 7.23
C PHE A 395 34.69 -2.78 6.48
N SER A 396 35.80 -2.96 5.74
CA SER A 396 35.82 -3.77 4.55
C SER A 396 35.41 -5.18 4.91
N ASP A 397 35.20 -6.05 3.94
CA ASP A 397 35.00 -7.47 4.21
C ASP A 397 36.20 -8.13 4.98
N ASN A 398 37.23 -7.34 5.30
CA ASN A 398 38.33 -7.65 6.22
C ASN A 398 38.22 -7.02 7.63
N TYR A 399 37.16 -6.28 7.97
CA TYR A 399 36.88 -5.90 9.35
C TYR A 399 36.35 -7.13 10.08
N GLN A 400 37.29 -7.94 10.57
CA GLN A 400 37.01 -8.85 11.66
C GLN A 400 36.55 -7.98 12.83
N LYS A 401 35.23 -7.90 13.01
CA LYS A 401 34.62 -7.31 14.20
C LYS A 401 35.38 -7.91 15.39
N PRO A 402 36.11 -7.10 16.17
CA PRO A 402 36.87 -7.62 17.29
C PRO A 402 35.92 -8.50 18.10
N LYS A 403 36.32 -9.74 18.38
CA LYS A 403 35.57 -10.61 19.30
C LYS A 403 35.67 -9.96 20.68
N ILE A 404 34.78 -8.99 20.92
CA ILE A 404 34.62 -8.38 22.23
C ILE A 404 34.03 -9.48 23.10
N ASP A 405 34.76 -9.87 24.14
CA ASP A 405 34.23 -10.72 25.19
C ASP A 405 33.18 -9.92 25.99
N ARG A 406 31.94 -10.00 25.53
CA ARG A 406 30.83 -9.26 26.10
C ARG A 406 30.56 -9.64 27.54
N GLU A 407 30.82 -10.88 27.94
CA GLU A 407 30.56 -11.32 29.32
C GLU A 407 31.53 -10.64 30.29
N SER A 408 32.81 -10.52 29.92
CA SER A 408 33.78 -9.75 30.70
C SER A 408 33.43 -8.26 30.77
N VAL A 409 33.03 -7.65 29.65
CA VAL A 409 32.57 -6.25 29.64
C VAL A 409 31.34 -6.06 30.55
N TYR A 410 30.40 -7.00 30.54
CA TYR A 410 29.22 -6.98 31.40
C TYR A 410 29.57 -7.15 32.89
N ALA A 411 30.54 -8.00 33.22
CA ALA A 411 31.03 -8.16 34.58
C ALA A 411 31.62 -6.83 35.10
N SER A 412 32.41 -6.13 34.29
CA SER A 412 32.99 -4.83 34.64
C SER A 412 31.97 -3.71 34.73
N ILE A 413 30.93 -3.71 33.88
CA ILE A 413 29.79 -2.80 34.04
C ILE A 413 29.06 -3.10 35.36
N LYS A 414 28.88 -4.38 35.70
CA LYS A 414 28.19 -4.82 36.93
C LYS A 414 28.98 -4.47 38.19
N SER A 415 30.30 -4.49 38.16
CA SER A 415 31.16 -4.10 39.29
C SER A 415 31.27 -2.60 39.51
N GLY A 416 30.72 -1.78 38.60
CA GLY A 416 30.78 -0.32 38.68
C GLY A 416 32.10 0.28 38.18
N MET A 417 32.87 -0.46 37.37
CA MET A 417 34.11 0.04 36.78
C MET A 417 33.83 1.30 35.92
N PRO A 418 34.63 2.38 36.05
CA PRO A 418 34.48 3.61 35.26
C PRO A 418 34.57 3.35 33.75
N ASP A 419 33.81 4.12 32.96
CA ASP A 419 33.73 3.95 31.50
C ASP A 419 35.09 4.04 30.80
N LEU A 420 35.95 4.96 31.26
CA LEU A 420 37.30 5.11 30.73
C LEU A 420 38.12 3.84 30.94
N GLU A 421 38.04 3.26 32.14
CA GLU A 421 38.77 2.05 32.50
C GLU A 421 38.23 0.81 31.75
N ILE A 422 36.91 0.69 31.57
CA ILE A 422 36.32 -0.35 30.70
C ILE A 422 36.76 -0.17 29.25
N MET A 423 36.78 1.07 28.75
CA MET A 423 37.21 1.36 27.38
C MET A 423 38.68 1.00 27.16
N GLU A 424 39.56 1.32 28.11
CA GLU A 424 40.98 0.98 28.07
C GLU A 424 41.22 -0.53 28.17
N THR A 425 40.59 -1.18 29.16
CA THR A 425 40.76 -2.62 29.45
C THR A 425 40.30 -3.50 28.29
N TYR A 426 39.19 -3.16 27.64
CA TYR A 426 38.60 -3.96 26.56
C TYR A 426 38.81 -3.35 25.17
N HIS A 427 39.64 -2.32 25.07
CA HIS A 427 39.92 -1.58 23.83
C HIS A 427 38.65 -1.16 23.07
N LEU A 428 37.66 -0.64 23.80
CA LEU A 428 36.36 -0.22 23.25
C LEU A 428 36.37 1.26 22.92
N SER A 429 35.78 1.61 21.77
CA SER A 429 35.34 2.97 21.53
C SER A 429 34.11 3.33 22.37
N LYS A 430 33.90 4.62 22.60
CA LYS A 430 32.73 5.14 23.33
C LYS A 430 31.39 4.63 22.77
N PRO A 431 31.16 4.59 21.44
CA PRO A 431 29.94 4.00 20.88
C PRO A 431 29.81 2.49 21.16
N GLN A 432 30.90 1.73 21.14
CA GLN A 432 30.88 0.29 21.43
C GLN A 432 30.51 0.03 22.90
N LEU A 433 31.10 0.76 23.84
CA LEU A 433 30.73 0.67 25.26
C LEU A 433 29.27 1.07 25.50
N ALA A 434 28.80 2.14 24.86
CA ALA A 434 27.38 2.53 24.94
C ALA A 434 26.45 1.41 24.44
N GLY A 435 26.82 0.73 23.34
CA GLY A 435 26.12 -0.44 22.83
C GLY A 435 26.11 -1.61 23.83
N CYS A 436 27.25 -1.93 24.46
CA CYS A 436 27.34 -2.96 25.49
C CYS A 436 26.50 -2.62 26.74
N LYS A 437 26.54 -1.37 27.22
CA LYS A 437 25.70 -0.91 28.34
C LYS A 437 24.20 -1.03 28.05
N ALA A 438 23.78 -0.64 26.85
CA ALA A 438 22.38 -0.77 26.44
C ALA A 438 21.93 -2.24 26.33
N ALA A 439 22.82 -3.13 25.88
CA ALA A 439 22.55 -4.57 25.84
C ALA A 439 22.50 -5.18 27.25
N PHE A 440 23.45 -4.82 28.12
CA PHE A 440 23.49 -5.24 29.52
C PHE A 440 22.23 -4.82 30.29
N LYS A 441 21.83 -3.55 30.18
CA LYS A 441 20.60 -3.04 30.81
C LYS A 441 19.36 -3.82 30.37
N ARG A 442 19.26 -4.15 29.07
CA ARG A 442 18.16 -5.00 28.55
C ARG A 442 18.19 -6.40 29.14
N ARG A 443 19.37 -7.03 29.22
CA ARG A 443 19.53 -8.38 29.80
C ARG A 443 19.17 -8.42 31.28
N ASN A 444 19.66 -7.48 32.09
CA ASN A 444 19.31 -7.40 33.51
C ASN A 444 17.83 -7.11 33.72
N SER A 445 17.25 -6.15 32.97
CA SER A 445 15.81 -5.89 33.08
C SER A 445 14.94 -7.10 32.68
N SER A 446 15.44 -7.98 31.81
CA SER A 446 14.77 -9.22 31.42
C SER A 446 14.92 -10.31 32.49
N ASN A 447 16.10 -10.44 33.09
CA ASN A 447 16.37 -11.39 34.17
C ASN A 447 15.66 -11.00 35.47
N GLU A 448 15.70 -9.73 35.87
CA GLU A 448 14.93 -9.20 37.01
C GLU A 448 13.44 -9.45 36.82
N ARG A 449 12.88 -9.16 35.63
CA ARG A 449 11.48 -9.47 35.31
C ARG A 449 11.17 -10.98 35.32
N LYS A 450 12.14 -11.84 34.99
CA LYS A 450 11.97 -13.30 35.02
C LYS A 450 12.02 -13.84 36.44
N GLU A 451 12.94 -13.36 37.28
CA GLU A 451 13.02 -13.73 38.70
C GLU A 451 11.81 -13.18 39.48
N GLU A 452 11.42 -11.93 39.25
CA GLU A 452 10.22 -11.33 39.83
C GLU A 452 8.96 -12.12 39.44
N LYS A 453 8.85 -12.57 38.19
CA LYS A 453 7.77 -13.49 37.76
C LYS A 453 7.86 -14.89 38.36
N ARG A 454 9.03 -15.33 38.83
CA ARG A 454 9.25 -16.66 39.41
C ARG A 454 8.87 -16.73 40.89
N TYR A 455 8.93 -15.59 41.60
CA TYR A 455 8.63 -15.48 43.03
C TYR A 455 7.24 -14.91 43.34
N LEU A 456 6.52 -14.38 42.36
CA LEU A 456 5.12 -14.01 42.58
C LEU A 456 4.29 -15.30 42.59
N PRO A 457 3.61 -15.66 43.71
CA PRO A 457 2.71 -16.80 43.74
C PRO A 457 1.70 -16.62 42.61
N LYS A 458 1.32 -17.68 41.90
CA LYS A 458 0.23 -17.55 40.90
C LYS A 458 -1.04 -17.12 41.65
N LEU A 459 -1.82 -16.21 41.05
CA LEU A 459 -3.17 -16.00 41.58
C LEU A 459 -3.93 -17.31 41.41
N ASP A 460 -4.71 -17.68 42.42
CA ASP A 460 -5.79 -18.62 42.18
C ASP A 460 -6.78 -18.00 41.17
N LEU A 461 -7.47 -18.83 40.40
CA LEU A 461 -8.35 -18.37 39.32
C LEU A 461 -9.51 -17.52 39.85
N ASP A 462 -10.03 -17.85 41.03
CA ASP A 462 -11.10 -17.07 41.66
C ASP A 462 -10.59 -15.71 42.15
N ASP A 463 -9.39 -15.67 42.74
CA ASP A 463 -8.75 -14.42 43.16
C ASP A 463 -8.41 -13.51 41.98
N GLU A 464 -7.94 -14.08 40.86
CA GLU A 464 -7.65 -13.34 39.64
C GLU A 464 -8.91 -12.68 39.07
N ARG A 465 -10.04 -13.39 39.07
CA ARG A 465 -11.33 -12.85 38.64
C ARG A 465 -11.75 -11.66 39.50
N VAL A 466 -11.76 -11.82 40.81
CA VAL A 466 -12.18 -10.76 41.76
C VAL A 466 -11.26 -9.55 41.66
N ALA A 467 -9.94 -9.77 41.59
CA ALA A 467 -8.99 -8.68 41.44
C ALA A 467 -9.14 -7.90 40.13
N LEU A 468 -9.46 -8.60 39.04
CA LEU A 468 -9.71 -7.96 37.74
C LEU A 468 -10.96 -7.08 37.78
N GLU A 469 -12.06 -7.55 38.36
CA GLU A 469 -13.31 -6.78 38.53
C GLU A 469 -13.05 -5.47 39.28
N LEU A 470 -12.40 -5.55 40.44
CA LEU A 470 -12.10 -4.38 41.27
C LEU A 470 -11.15 -3.38 40.58
N LEU A 471 -10.17 -3.86 39.83
CA LEU A 471 -9.26 -3.00 39.07
C LEU A 471 -9.97 -2.25 37.91
N VAL A 472 -11.06 -2.80 37.37
CA VAL A 472 -11.92 -2.14 36.36
C VAL A 472 -12.80 -1.10 36.96
N GLU A 473 -13.38 -1.40 38.12
CA GLU A 473 -14.21 -0.46 38.89
C GLU A 473 -13.41 0.77 39.37
N GLY A 474 -12.10 0.76 39.14
CA GLY A 474 -11.23 1.92 39.32
C GLY A 474 -10.35 1.80 40.56
N GLN A 475 -10.52 0.74 41.38
CA GLN A 475 -9.73 0.56 42.58
C GLN A 475 -8.23 0.54 42.27
N ASN A 476 -7.46 1.10 43.19
CA ASN A 476 -6.02 1.13 43.05
C ASN A 476 -5.42 -0.23 43.48
N ALA A 477 -4.21 -0.53 43.00
CA ALA A 477 -3.60 -1.83 43.21
C ALA A 477 -3.31 -2.16 44.70
N GLY A 478 -3.20 -1.15 45.56
CA GLY A 478 -3.05 -1.33 47.00
C GLY A 478 -4.35 -1.72 47.69
N GLU A 479 -5.46 -1.08 47.32
CA GLU A 479 -6.81 -1.42 47.81
C GLU A 479 -7.15 -2.88 47.46
N VAL A 480 -6.95 -3.26 46.20
CA VAL A 480 -7.19 -4.63 45.75
C VAL A 480 -6.30 -5.63 46.48
N SER A 481 -5.02 -5.30 46.70
CA SER A 481 -4.09 -6.14 47.47
C SER A 481 -4.53 -6.39 48.91
N SER A 482 -5.12 -5.39 49.57
CA SER A 482 -5.57 -5.50 50.96
C SER A 482 -6.78 -6.43 51.15
N LEU A 483 -7.48 -6.80 50.07
CA LEU A 483 -8.63 -7.69 50.11
C LEU A 483 -8.24 -9.18 50.08
N PHE A 484 -7.00 -9.49 49.70
CA PHE A 484 -6.49 -10.85 49.64
C PHE A 484 -5.53 -11.07 50.80
N THR A 485 -6.04 -11.46 51.96
CA THR A 485 -5.23 -11.76 53.15
C THR A 485 -5.27 -13.23 53.53
N ASP A 486 -4.18 -13.74 54.10
CA ASP A 486 -4.14 -15.07 54.71
C ASP A 486 -4.95 -15.09 56.03
N GLU A 487 -5.01 -16.27 56.68
CA GLU A 487 -5.71 -16.45 57.96
C GLU A 487 -5.14 -15.57 59.09
N GLN A 488 -3.93 -15.04 58.93
CA GLN A 488 -3.26 -14.14 59.88
C GLN A 488 -3.42 -12.65 59.52
N GLY A 489 -4.18 -12.34 58.46
CA GLY A 489 -4.43 -10.97 58.00
C GLY A 489 -3.28 -10.37 57.18
N ASN A 490 -2.29 -11.16 56.76
CA ASN A 490 -1.20 -10.67 55.91
C ASN A 490 -1.60 -10.72 54.43
N PRO A 491 -1.25 -9.72 53.61
CA PRO A 491 -1.56 -9.73 52.18
C PRO A 491 -0.90 -10.92 51.46
N VAL A 492 -1.70 -11.76 50.81
CA VAL A 492 -1.28 -12.91 49.99
C VAL A 492 -0.60 -12.43 48.70
N TYR A 493 -1.04 -11.28 48.17
CA TYR A 493 -0.53 -10.72 46.93
C TYR A 493 -0.10 -9.27 47.12
N THR A 494 1.00 -8.87 46.48
CA THR A 494 1.56 -7.53 46.61
C THR A 494 0.85 -6.51 45.71
N PRO A 495 0.80 -5.21 46.09
CA PRO A 495 0.27 -4.15 45.22
C PRO A 495 0.95 -4.08 43.84
N GLN A 496 2.25 -4.41 43.76
CA GLN A 496 3.02 -4.43 42.52
C GLN A 496 2.48 -5.47 41.52
N LYS A 497 1.99 -6.61 42.02
CA LYS A 497 1.37 -7.65 41.19
C LYS A 497 0.10 -7.14 40.52
N PHE A 498 -0.79 -6.48 41.27
CA PHE A 498 -2.01 -5.89 40.71
C PHE A 498 -1.73 -4.66 39.84
N ALA A 499 -0.68 -3.88 40.13
CA ALA A 499 -0.24 -2.80 39.26
C ALA A 499 0.27 -3.33 37.91
N ALA A 500 0.97 -4.48 37.90
CA ALA A 500 1.39 -5.15 36.67
C ALA A 500 0.19 -5.67 35.87
N ILE A 501 -0.82 -6.23 36.52
CA ILE A 501 -2.11 -6.62 35.89
C ILE A 501 -2.79 -5.39 35.29
N LYS A 502 -2.96 -4.31 36.06
CA LYS A 502 -3.53 -3.02 35.60
C LYS A 502 -2.77 -2.41 34.42
N SER A 503 -1.43 -2.51 34.42
CA SER A 503 -0.57 -2.05 33.33
C SER A 503 -0.65 -2.95 32.09
N SER A 504 -0.81 -4.26 32.27
CA SER A 504 -1.06 -5.21 31.18
C SER A 504 -2.40 -4.94 30.52
N LEU A 505 -3.44 -4.67 31.32
CA LEU A 505 -4.77 -4.26 30.85
C LEU A 505 -4.71 -2.99 29.98
N ARG A 506 -3.89 -2.00 30.38
CA ARG A 506 -3.68 -0.76 29.60
C ARG A 506 -2.87 -0.96 28.32
N ARG A 507 -1.87 -1.85 28.33
CA ARG A 507 -0.92 -2.02 27.20
C ARG A 507 -1.44 -2.91 26.09
N ASN A 508 -2.30 -3.88 26.41
CA ASN A 508 -2.76 -4.86 25.44
C ASN A 508 -4.03 -4.42 24.69
N GLY A 509 -4.53 -3.20 24.88
CA GLY A 509 -5.86 -2.81 24.40
C GLY A 509 -6.91 -3.86 24.77
N SER A 510 -6.66 -4.61 25.86
CA SER A 510 -7.41 -5.81 26.17
C SER A 510 -8.79 -5.35 26.55
N SER A 511 -9.76 -5.96 25.90
CA SER A 511 -11.18 -5.78 26.15
C SER A 511 -11.46 -5.62 27.66
N PRO A 512 -12.41 -4.73 28.05
CA PRO A 512 -12.73 -4.48 29.46
C PRO A 512 -12.84 -5.80 30.24
N PRO A 513 -12.26 -5.94 31.44
CA PRO A 513 -12.42 -7.17 32.21
C PRO A 513 -13.89 -7.56 32.37
N GLY A 514 -14.16 -8.86 32.24
CA GLY A 514 -15.51 -9.40 32.01
C GLY A 514 -15.89 -9.55 30.53
N PHE A 515 -15.22 -8.87 29.60
CA PHE A 515 -15.52 -8.98 28.17
C PHE A 515 -15.22 -10.36 27.60
N SER A 516 -14.34 -11.16 28.19
CA SER A 516 -14.16 -12.57 27.81
C SER A 516 -15.41 -13.40 28.11
N ALA A 517 -16.05 -13.19 29.26
CA ALA A 517 -17.30 -13.83 29.64
C ALA A 517 -18.46 -13.31 28.77
N ILE A 518 -18.54 -12.00 28.56
CA ILE A 518 -19.55 -11.38 27.68
C ILE A 518 -19.38 -11.85 26.23
N ARG A 519 -18.14 -11.93 25.73
CA ARG A 519 -17.83 -12.48 24.40
C ARG A 519 -18.34 -13.91 24.28
N LYS A 520 -18.15 -14.75 25.30
CA LYS A 520 -18.67 -16.12 25.31
C LYS A 520 -20.20 -16.14 25.24
N ILE A 521 -20.89 -15.32 26.06
CA ILE A 521 -22.35 -15.19 26.05
C ILE A 521 -22.87 -14.78 24.66
N VAL A 522 -22.23 -13.79 24.03
CA VAL A 522 -22.60 -13.31 22.69
C VAL A 522 -22.39 -14.39 21.64
N LEU A 523 -21.27 -15.13 21.69
CA LEU A 523 -21.01 -16.23 20.75
C LEU A 523 -21.99 -17.39 20.92
N GLU A 524 -22.33 -17.76 22.15
CA GLU A 524 -23.31 -18.82 22.43
C GLU A 524 -24.71 -18.43 21.93
N ARG A 525 -25.14 -17.18 22.21
CA ARG A 525 -26.39 -16.63 21.69
C ARG A 525 -26.45 -16.66 20.16
N ASP A 526 -25.33 -16.29 19.52
CA ASP A 526 -25.22 -16.22 18.06
C ASP A 526 -24.95 -17.59 17.41
N GLY A 527 -24.98 -18.68 18.19
CA GLY A 527 -24.75 -20.04 17.69
C GLY A 527 -23.36 -20.25 17.09
N TYR A 528 -22.36 -19.50 17.58
CA TYR A 528 -20.99 -19.46 17.07
C TYR A 528 -20.92 -19.16 15.55
N ARG A 529 -21.84 -18.33 15.04
CA ARG A 529 -21.93 -17.92 13.62
C ARG A 529 -21.95 -16.41 13.47
N CYS A 530 -21.33 -15.94 12.40
CA CYS A 530 -21.39 -14.53 12.02
C CYS A 530 -22.84 -14.08 11.78
N GLN A 531 -23.27 -13.03 12.47
CA GLN A 531 -24.64 -12.51 12.40
C GLN A 531 -24.88 -11.51 11.25
N TYR A 532 -23.87 -11.25 10.43
CA TYR A 532 -24.07 -10.52 9.19
C TYR A 532 -24.95 -11.34 8.22
N ASP A 533 -25.84 -10.65 7.52
CA ASP A 533 -26.87 -11.30 6.71
C ASP A 533 -26.29 -12.26 5.67
N HIS A 534 -26.86 -13.47 5.60
CA HIS A 534 -26.42 -14.56 4.73
C HIS A 534 -24.93 -14.97 4.87
N CYS A 535 -24.26 -14.66 5.98
CA CYS A 535 -22.89 -15.14 6.21
C CYS A 535 -22.89 -16.55 6.82
N PRO A 536 -22.38 -17.58 6.13
CA PRO A 536 -22.38 -18.94 6.66
C PRO A 536 -21.26 -19.19 7.70
N VAL A 537 -20.30 -18.27 7.82
CA VAL A 537 -19.03 -18.45 8.56
C VAL A 537 -19.25 -18.67 10.05
N THR A 538 -18.74 -19.80 10.54
CA THR A 538 -18.67 -20.20 11.95
C THR A 538 -17.38 -19.70 12.63
N ASP A 539 -17.31 -19.76 13.97
CA ASP A 539 -16.09 -19.43 14.73
C ASP A 539 -14.89 -20.29 14.33
N GLU A 540 -15.11 -21.58 14.05
CA GLU A 540 -14.05 -22.51 13.66
C GLU A 540 -13.54 -22.23 12.23
N GLU A 541 -14.44 -21.96 11.28
CA GLU A 541 -14.06 -21.56 9.92
C GLU A 541 -13.31 -20.22 9.93
N ASN A 542 -13.77 -19.23 10.71
CA ASN A 542 -13.08 -17.95 10.83
C ASN A 542 -11.67 -18.11 11.44
N ARG A 543 -11.52 -19.01 12.42
CA ARG A 543 -10.22 -19.35 13.03
C ARG A 543 -9.28 -19.98 12.02
N THR A 544 -9.78 -20.83 11.13
CA THR A 544 -9.01 -21.43 10.05
C THR A 544 -8.57 -20.38 9.02
N ILE A 545 -9.46 -19.48 8.62
CA ILE A 545 -9.21 -18.48 7.57
C ILE A 545 -8.29 -17.35 8.05
N SER A 546 -8.50 -16.87 9.29
CA SER A 546 -7.88 -15.62 9.77
C SER A 546 -6.95 -15.80 10.98
N ASN A 547 -6.78 -17.03 11.47
CA ASN A 547 -6.06 -17.35 12.71
C ASN A 547 -6.70 -16.70 13.97
N HIS A 548 -7.95 -16.26 13.86
CA HIS A 548 -8.75 -15.62 14.91
C HIS A 548 -10.19 -16.15 14.90
N GLY A 549 -10.80 -16.37 16.07
CA GLY A 549 -12.25 -16.65 16.15
C GLY A 549 -13.09 -15.43 15.73
N LEU A 550 -14.42 -15.54 15.76
CA LEU A 550 -15.32 -14.41 15.49
C LEU A 550 -15.01 -13.24 16.44
N HIS A 551 -15.10 -12.03 15.93
CA HIS A 551 -15.00 -10.80 16.69
C HIS A 551 -16.37 -10.44 17.27
N VAL A 552 -16.39 -9.78 18.43
CA VAL A 552 -17.61 -9.22 19.01
C VAL A 552 -17.55 -7.70 18.87
N HIS A 553 -18.55 -7.14 18.20
CA HIS A 553 -18.61 -5.73 17.83
C HIS A 553 -19.74 -5.01 18.56
N HIS A 554 -19.51 -3.77 18.98
CA HIS A 554 -20.52 -2.89 19.58
C HIS A 554 -21.39 -2.26 18.48
N ILE A 555 -22.68 -2.58 18.48
CA ILE A 555 -23.65 -2.08 17.48
C ILE A 555 -23.75 -0.55 17.52
N ASP A 556 -23.66 0.05 18.71
CA ASP A 556 -23.67 1.51 18.92
C ASP A 556 -22.30 2.19 18.78
N TYR A 557 -21.24 1.43 18.47
CA TYR A 557 -19.84 1.89 18.46
C TYR A 557 -19.35 2.51 19.77
N ASN A 558 -20.06 2.33 20.89
CA ASN A 558 -19.64 2.78 22.20
C ASN A 558 -18.89 1.63 22.89
N PRO A 559 -17.54 1.68 23.01
CA PRO A 559 -16.76 0.60 23.61
C PRO A 559 -17.06 0.38 25.11
N ASN A 560 -17.79 1.29 25.74
CA ASN A 560 -18.19 1.17 27.15
C ASN A 560 -19.57 0.49 27.32
N ASN A 561 -20.35 0.31 26.24
CA ASN A 561 -21.66 -0.34 26.30
C ASN A 561 -21.55 -1.85 26.08
N ASN A 562 -21.13 -2.56 27.12
CA ASN A 562 -20.92 -4.02 27.08
C ASN A 562 -22.20 -4.84 27.34
N ASN A 563 -23.39 -4.25 27.17
CA ASN A 563 -24.63 -5.01 27.25
C ASN A 563 -24.65 -6.06 26.12
N PRO A 564 -24.87 -7.37 26.39
CA PRO A 564 -24.89 -8.39 25.35
C PRO A 564 -25.84 -8.06 24.18
N THR A 565 -26.95 -7.37 24.42
CA THR A 565 -27.89 -6.93 23.36
C THR A 565 -27.33 -5.85 22.43
N ASN A 566 -26.30 -5.12 22.86
CA ASN A 566 -25.56 -4.14 22.05
C ASN A 566 -24.35 -4.77 21.34
N LEU A 567 -24.14 -6.08 21.50
CA LEU A 567 -22.99 -6.79 20.95
C LEU A 567 -23.43 -7.79 19.89
N VAL A 568 -22.63 -7.94 18.84
CA VAL A 568 -22.88 -8.88 17.73
C VAL A 568 -21.61 -9.62 17.33
N SER A 569 -21.70 -10.92 17.06
CA SER A 569 -20.56 -11.69 16.54
C SER A 569 -20.42 -11.56 15.02
N LEU A 570 -19.20 -11.26 14.56
CA LEU A 570 -18.86 -11.03 13.16
C LEU A 570 -17.57 -11.77 12.79
N CYS A 571 -17.49 -12.28 11.57
CA CYS A 571 -16.23 -12.79 11.02
C CYS A 571 -15.24 -11.66 10.77
N THR A 572 -13.96 -11.97 10.58
CA THR A 572 -12.89 -10.97 10.43
C THR A 572 -13.16 -9.99 9.28
N SER A 573 -13.73 -10.49 8.17
CA SER A 573 -14.12 -9.68 7.00
C SER A 573 -15.24 -8.67 7.33
N HIS A 574 -16.36 -9.13 7.90
CA HIS A 574 -17.47 -8.23 8.25
C HIS A 574 -17.14 -7.30 9.41
N HIS A 575 -16.29 -7.72 10.35
CA HIS A 575 -15.77 -6.84 11.40
C HIS A 575 -14.86 -5.73 10.84
N ALA A 576 -14.11 -6.00 9.76
CA ALA A 576 -13.35 -4.95 9.09
C ALA A 576 -14.28 -3.95 8.38
N MET A 577 -15.38 -4.43 7.79
CA MET A 577 -16.36 -3.57 7.12
C MET A 577 -17.04 -2.56 8.06
N THR A 578 -17.34 -2.94 9.30
CA THR A 578 -17.93 -2.00 10.28
C THR A 578 -16.99 -0.84 10.65
N ASN A 579 -15.68 -1.02 10.48
CA ASN A 579 -14.69 0.05 10.71
C ASN A 579 -14.52 0.99 9.51
N LEU A 580 -15.16 0.71 8.36
CA LEU A 580 -15.12 1.59 7.17
C LEU A 580 -16.30 2.57 7.22
N ALA A 581 -15.99 3.88 7.21
CA ALA A 581 -16.94 4.97 7.43
C ALA A 581 -18.14 4.99 6.45
N CYS A 582 -18.01 4.40 5.26
CA CYS A 582 -19.09 4.35 4.27
C CYS A 582 -20.14 3.25 4.52
N TYR A 583 -19.82 2.21 5.30
CA TYR A 583 -20.72 1.07 5.57
C TYR A 583 -21.32 1.09 6.98
N SER A 584 -20.75 1.86 7.90
CA SER A 584 -21.15 1.85 9.31
C SER A 584 -22.63 2.19 9.56
N PRO A 585 -23.26 3.18 8.90
CA PRO A 585 -24.65 3.55 9.24
C PRO A 585 -25.69 2.54 8.74
N GLU A 586 -25.49 1.96 7.55
CA GLU A 586 -26.41 0.97 6.99
C GLU A 586 -26.27 -0.38 7.71
N MET A 587 -25.04 -0.82 7.99
CA MET A 587 -24.80 -2.03 8.79
C MET A 587 -25.35 -1.88 10.20
N GLN A 588 -25.14 -0.71 10.83
CA GLN A 588 -25.68 -0.41 12.15
C GLN A 588 -27.21 -0.49 12.17
N LYS A 589 -27.88 0.14 11.19
CA LYS A 589 -29.34 0.07 11.05
C LYS A 589 -29.82 -1.38 10.93
N ARG A 590 -29.16 -2.21 10.11
CA ARG A 590 -29.50 -3.64 9.97
C ARG A 590 -29.31 -4.43 11.26
N PHE A 591 -28.26 -4.16 12.03
CA PHE A 591 -28.06 -4.79 13.34
C PHE A 591 -29.12 -4.34 14.36
N GLN A 592 -29.48 -3.05 14.36
CA GLN A 592 -30.52 -2.50 15.21
C GLN A 592 -31.92 -3.06 14.88
N GLU A 593 -32.21 -3.30 13.61
CA GLU A 593 -33.47 -3.93 13.17
C GLU A 593 -33.57 -5.41 13.56
N ARG A 594 -32.43 -6.09 13.71
CA ARG A 594 -32.36 -7.50 14.14
C ARG A 594 -32.31 -7.69 15.65
N ALA A 595 -31.77 -6.73 16.40
CA ALA A 595 -31.66 -6.81 17.86
C ALA A 595 -32.96 -7.19 18.61
N PRO A 596 -34.18 -6.74 18.20
CA PRO A 596 -35.43 -7.15 18.83
C PRO A 596 -35.80 -8.63 18.64
N SER A 597 -35.21 -9.31 17.64
CA SER A 597 -35.50 -10.71 17.28
C SER A 597 -34.48 -11.72 17.82
N ILE A 598 -33.47 -11.24 18.55
CA ILE A 598 -32.32 -12.03 19.05
C ILE A 598 -32.45 -12.36 20.56
N VAL A 599 -33.59 -12.02 21.19
CA VAL A 599 -33.89 -12.30 22.62
C VAL A 599 -34.82 -13.49 22.78
#